data_AF-A0A0L8VEG9-F1
#
_entry.id   AF-A0A0L8VEG9-F1
#
_cell.length_a   1.000
_cell.length_b   1.000
_cell.length_c   1.000
_cell.angle_alpha   90.00
_cell.angle_beta   90.00
_cell.angle_gamma   90.00
#
_symmetry.space_group_name_H-M   'P 1'
#
loop_
_entity.id
_entity.type
_entity.pdbx_description
1 polymer ?
#
loop_
_entity_poly.entity_id
_entity_poly.type
_entity_poly.pdbx_seq_one_letter_code
_entity_poly.pdbx_strand_id
1 'polypeptide(L)' 'MLGIHDPSIYLGYLLAVLSLVACVWYGAKNWNNGQEPDEAELKEDLDWEVKDEQLKEQL' A
#
# COMPACT_ATOMS: atom_id res chain seq x y z
N MET A 1 36.08 -19.01 -5.53
CA MET A 1 35.07 -18.21 -6.27
C MET A 1 34.53 -17.14 -5.32
N LEU A 2 34.43 -15.90 -5.80
CA LEU A 2 34.25 -14.61 -5.09
C LEU A 2 35.27 -14.20 -4.01
N GLY A 3 36.26 -15.02 -3.64
CA GLY A 3 37.39 -14.60 -2.77
C GLY A 3 37.00 -14.30 -1.31
N ILE A 4 35.71 -14.40 -0.97
CA ILE A 4 35.18 -14.23 0.38
C ILE A 4 35.35 -15.56 1.12
N HIS A 5 36.30 -15.60 2.06
CA HIS A 5 36.59 -16.79 2.88
C HIS A 5 35.64 -16.92 4.08
N ASP A 6 35.01 -15.84 4.50
CA ASP A 6 34.25 -15.78 5.74
C ASP A 6 32.77 -16.15 5.52
N PRO A 7 32.26 -17.24 6.15
CA PRO A 7 30.88 -17.69 5.99
C PRO A 7 29.83 -16.65 6.41
N SER A 8 30.21 -15.74 7.33
CA SER A 8 29.34 -14.66 7.83
C SER A 8 28.87 -13.70 6.73
N ILE A 9 29.68 -13.46 5.72
CA ILE A 9 29.36 -12.54 4.63
C ILE A 9 28.28 -13.13 3.71
N TYR A 10 28.33 -14.43 3.43
CA TYR A 10 27.26 -15.10 2.68
C TYR A 10 25.92 -15.05 3.41
N LEU A 11 25.95 -15.21 4.74
CA LEU A 11 24.76 -15.06 5.57
C LEU A 11 24.21 -13.63 5.50
N GLY A 12 25.07 -12.62 5.54
CA GLY A 12 24.68 -11.22 5.38
C GLY A 12 23.98 -10.95 4.04
N TYR A 13 24.53 -11.45 2.94
CA TYR A 13 23.89 -11.34 1.62
C TYR A 13 22.54 -12.07 1.57
N LEU A 14 22.46 -13.28 2.13
CA LEU A 14 21.22 -14.05 2.19
C LEU A 14 20.14 -13.27 2.96
N LEU A 15 20.47 -12.72 4.12
CA LEU A 15 19.55 -11.91 4.91
C LEU A 15 19.12 -10.63 4.17
N ALA A 16 20.02 -9.98 3.46
CA ALA A 16 19.70 -8.78 2.69
C ALA A 16 18.68 -9.09 1.58
N VAL A 17 18.87 -10.19 0.85
CA VAL A 17 17.91 -10.65 -0.17
C VAL A 17 16.58 -11.05 0.47
N LEU A 18 16.60 -11.78 1.59
CA LEU A 18 15.37 -12.16 2.30
C LEU A 18 14.61 -10.93 2.80
N SER A 19 15.30 -9.91 3.30
CA SER A 19 14.70 -8.65 3.74
C SER A 19 14.03 -7.91 2.58
N LEU A 20 14.71 -7.80 1.43
CA LEU A 20 14.13 -7.24 0.21
C LEU A 20 12.84 -7.96 -0.17
N VAL A 21 12.88 -9.30 -0.21
CA VAL A 21 11.71 -10.12 -0.55
C VAL A 21 10.58 -9.91 0.46
N ALA A 22 10.88 -9.88 1.76
CA ALA A 22 9.89 -9.64 2.81
C ALA A 22 9.24 -8.26 2.68
N CYS A 23 10.00 -7.21 2.39
CA CYS A 23 9.47 -5.86 2.15
C CYS A 23 8.52 -5.82 0.95
N VAL A 24 8.93 -6.40 -0.18
CA VAL A 24 8.10 -6.44 -1.39
C VAL A 24 6.84 -7.27 -1.17
N TRP A 25 6.96 -8.44 -0.53
CA TRP A 25 5.83 -9.31 -0.23
C TRP A 25 4.82 -8.65 0.71
N TYR A 26 5.30 -8.04 1.80
CA TYR A 26 4.44 -7.32 2.73
C TYR A 26 3.77 -6.13 2.06
N GLY A 27 4.53 -5.33 1.31
CA GLY A 27 4.00 -4.20 0.55
C GLY A 27 2.91 -4.64 -0.43
N ALA A 28 3.16 -5.67 -1.22
CA ALA A 28 2.18 -6.21 -2.16
C ALA A 28 0.92 -6.74 -1.45
N LYS A 29 1.07 -7.45 -0.33
CA LYS A 29 -0.08 -7.97 0.44
C LYS A 29 -0.89 -6.86 1.10
N ASN A 30 -0.23 -5.82 1.61
CA ASN A 30 -0.87 -4.77 2.39
C ASN A 30 -1.21 -3.51 1.56
N TRP A 31 -0.92 -3.51 0.25
CA TRP A 31 -1.16 -2.37 -0.63
C TRP A 31 -2.64 -1.93 -0.65
N ASN A 32 -3.59 -2.87 -0.47
CA ASN A 32 -5.03 -2.61 -0.56
C ASN A 32 -5.76 -2.55 0.79
N ASN A 33 -5.04 -2.59 1.93
CA ASN A 33 -5.67 -2.77 3.25
C ASN A 33 -6.05 -1.47 3.98
N GLY A 34 -5.90 -0.30 3.35
CA GLY A 34 -6.13 0.98 4.03
C GLY A 34 -6.47 2.16 3.12
N GLN A 35 -6.96 1.90 1.92
CA GLN A 35 -7.31 2.95 0.95
C GLN A 35 -8.72 2.83 0.37
N GLU A 36 -9.51 1.85 0.81
CA GLU A 36 -10.95 1.92 0.52
C GLU A 36 -11.55 2.91 1.52
N PRO A 37 -12.06 4.07 1.05
CA PRO A 37 -12.84 4.95 1.91
C PRO A 37 -13.98 4.14 2.53
N ASP A 38 -14.25 4.40 3.81
CA ASP A 38 -15.32 3.71 4.51
C ASP A 38 -16.63 3.87 3.72
N GLU A 39 -17.51 2.86 3.72
CA GLU A 39 -18.78 2.93 2.99
C GLU A 39 -19.61 4.16 3.43
N ALA A 40 -19.39 4.64 4.66
CA ALA A 40 -19.97 5.86 5.18
C ALA A 40 -19.39 7.13 4.54
N GLU A 41 -18.06 7.24 4.40
CA GLU A 41 -17.41 8.37 3.72
C GLU A 41 -17.83 8.44 2.25
N LEU A 42 -17.87 7.28 1.56
CA LEU A 42 -18.33 7.20 0.17
C LEU A 42 -19.76 7.68 -0.02
N LYS A 43 -20.65 7.36 0.93
CA LYS A 43 -22.05 7.82 0.91
C LYS A 43 -22.17 9.31 1.19
N GLU A 44 -21.39 9.82 2.13
CA GLU A 44 -21.39 11.25 2.45
C GLU A 44 -20.92 12.07 1.24
N ASP A 45 -19.84 11.66 0.57
CA ASP A 45 -19.36 12.32 -0.65
C ASP A 45 -20.43 12.31 -1.77
N LEU A 46 -21.10 11.17 -1.98
CA LEU A 46 -22.19 11.06 -2.96
C LEU A 46 -23.37 11.98 -2.62
N ASP A 47 -23.78 12.04 -1.35
CA ASP A 47 -24.87 12.88 -0.89
C ASP A 47 -24.55 14.37 -1.05
N TRP A 48 -23.29 14.76 -0.86
CA TRP A 48 -22.82 16.13 -1.12
C TRP A 48 -22.87 16.49 -2.60
N GLU A 49 -22.44 15.59 -3.50
CA GLU A 49 -22.54 15.80 -4.96
C GLU A 49 -23.99 15.99 -5.40
N VAL A 50 -24.89 15.11 -4.96
CA VAL A 50 -26.33 15.19 -5.29
C VAL A 50 -26.94 16.50 -4.78
N LYS A 51 -26.57 16.92 -3.56
CA LYS A 51 -27.08 18.15 -2.97
C LYS A 51 -26.60 19.40 -3.70
N ASP A 52 -25.35 19.40 -4.17
CA ASP A 52 -24.79 20.49 -4.96
C ASP A 52 -25.46 20.62 -6.34
N GLU A 53 -25.77 19.48 -7.00
CA GLU A 53 -26.57 19.49 -8.23
C GLU A 53 -27.98 20.03 -8.00
N GLN A 54 -28.65 19.58 -6.95
CA GLN A 54 -29.99 20.08 -6.59
C GLN A 54 -29.99 21.58 -6.32
N LEU A 55 -28.95 22.11 -5.65
CA LEU A 55 -28.78 23.54 -5.40
C LEU A 55 -28.59 24.33 -6.71
N LYS A 56 -27.85 23.78 -7.68
CA LYS A 56 -27.65 24.40 -8.99
C LYS A 56 -28.92 24.40 -9.84
N GLU A 57 -29.71 23.34 -9.79
CA GLU A 57 -30.97 23.26 -10.54
C GLU A 57 -32.07 24.20 -9.99
N GLN A 58 -32.00 24.55 -8.72
CA GLN A 58 -32.96 25.47 -8.08
C GLN A 58 -32.57 26.96 -8.15
N LEU A 59 -31.46 27.30 -8.81
CA LEU A 59 -30.94 28.66 -8.95
C LEU A 59 -31.15 29.20 -10.38
#